data_AF-A0A9Q0GCI8-F1
#
_entry.id   AF-A0A9Q0GCI8-F1
#
_cell.length_a   1.000
_cell.length_b   1.000
_cell.length_c   1.000
_cell.angle_alpha   90.00
_cell.angle_beta   90.00
_cell.angle_gamma   90.00
#
_symmetry.space_group_name_H-M   'P 1'
#
loop_
_entity.id
_entity.type
_entity.pdbx_description
1 polymer ?
#
loop_
_entity_poly.entity_id
_entity_poly.type
_entity_poly.pdbx_seq_one_letter_code
_entity_poly.pdbx_strand_id
1 'polypeptide(L)' 'GQIVGIHQRPGDLSLNVCKKKAATNVRSNKEQTVLLDTPLEYSLDDCIEYIQEDELVEVTPASVRMCKNPKLAKKGR' A
#
# COMPACT_ATOMS: atom_id res chain seq x y z
N GLY A 1 -9.39 2.68 0.69
CA GLY A 1 -8.82 1.34 0.45
C GLY A 1 -7.69 1.09 1.44
N GLN A 2 -7.25 -0.15 1.62
CA GLN A 2 -6.13 -0.45 2.53
C GLN A 2 -4.79 -0.03 1.91
N ILE A 3 -3.92 0.57 2.72
CA ILE A 3 -2.55 0.91 2.35
C ILE A 3 -1.69 -0.33 2.63
N VAL A 4 -0.94 -0.77 1.62
CA VAL A 4 -0.19 -2.05 1.65
C VAL A 4 1.31 -1.87 1.55
N GLY A 5 1.80 -0.63 1.42
CA GLY A 5 3.22 -0.32 1.34
C GLY A 5 3.49 1.12 0.95
N ILE A 6 4.77 1.48 0.92
CA ILE A 6 5.25 2.82 0.55
C ILE A 6 5.57 2.86 -0.94
N HIS A 7 5.08 3.90 -1.63
CA HIS A 7 5.50 4.16 -2.99
C HIS A 7 6.83 4.94 -3.01
N GLN A 8 7.82 4.48 -3.79
CA GLN A 8 9.11 5.17 -3.90
C GLN A 8 9.05 6.53 -4.63
N ARG A 9 7.95 6.81 -5.33
CA ARG A 9 7.74 8.08 -6.04
C ARG A 9 6.69 8.91 -5.32
N PRO A 10 6.72 10.24 -5.47
CA PRO A 10 5.66 11.10 -4.94
C PRO A 10 4.29 10.72 -5.49
N GLY A 11 3.28 10.75 -4.62
CA GLY A 11 1.89 10.45 -4.95
C GLY A 11 1.49 9.00 -4.74
N ASP A 12 0.17 8.75 -4.81
CA ASP A 12 -0.40 7.44 -4.51
C ASP A 12 -0.44 6.53 -5.73
N LEU A 13 -0.18 5.23 -5.50
CA LEU A 13 -0.33 4.20 -6.51
C LEU A 13 -1.43 3.20 -6.13
N SER A 14 -2.53 3.25 -6.88
CA SER A 14 -3.58 2.22 -6.80
C SER A 14 -3.16 0.98 -7.57
N LEU A 15 -3.05 -0.18 -6.89
CA LEU A 15 -2.64 -1.44 -7.50
C LEU A 15 -3.47 -2.62 -7.00
N ASN A 16 -3.41 -3.73 -7.74
CA ASN A 16 -4.04 -4.99 -7.35
C ASN A 16 -2.98 -5.95 -6.80
N VAL A 17 -3.13 -6.33 -5.53
CA VAL A 17 -2.18 -7.23 -4.84
C VAL A 17 -2.44 -8.70 -5.16
N CYS A 18 -3.70 -9.07 -5.43
CA CYS A 18 -4.10 -10.47 -5.60
C CYS A 18 -3.97 -10.98 -7.04
N LYS A 19 -4.03 -10.08 -8.03
CA LYS A 19 -4.03 -10.45 -9.45
C LYS A 19 -2.72 -10.06 -10.12
N LYS A 20 -2.04 -11.05 -10.69
CA LYS A 20 -0.85 -10.82 -11.52
C LYS A 20 -1.24 -10.02 -12.77
N LYS A 21 -0.52 -8.94 -13.03
CA LYS A 21 -0.60 -8.22 -14.30
C LYS A 21 0.01 -9.09 -15.40
N ALA A 22 -0.68 -9.21 -16.54
CA ALA A 22 -0.13 -9.90 -17.71
C ALA A 22 1.17 -9.19 -18.14
N ALA A 23 2.28 -9.93 -18.15
CA ALA A 23 3.61 -9.42 -18.48
C ALA A 23 3.82 -9.44 -20.00
N THR A 24 3.09 -8.61 -20.74
CA THR A 24 3.18 -8.54 -22.21
C THR A 24 4.46 -7.86 -22.73
N ASN A 25 5.15 -7.08 -21.89
CA ASN A 25 6.34 -6.31 -22.27
C ASN A 25 7.65 -6.82 -21.65
N VAL A 26 7.69 -8.04 -21.10
CA VAL A 26 8.95 -8.62 -20.61
C VAL A 26 9.61 -9.36 -21.76
N ARG A 27 10.64 -8.72 -22.34
CA ARG A 27 11.50 -9.30 -23.36
C ARG A 27 12.14 -10.57 -22.78
N SER A 28 11.65 -11.72 -23.23
CA SER A 28 12.26 -13.05 -23.10
C SER A 28 12.23 -13.66 -21.69
N ASN A 29 11.10 -14.32 -21.41
CA ASN A 29 10.93 -15.53 -20.60
C ASN A 29 12.23 -16.10 -19.97
N LYS A 30 12.51 -15.69 -18.73
CA LYS A 30 13.24 -16.51 -17.77
C LYS A 30 12.31 -16.60 -16.56
N GLU A 31 11.92 -17.80 -16.17
CA GLU A 31 11.12 -18.03 -14.97
C GLU A 31 11.88 -17.46 -13.76
N GLN A 32 11.59 -16.20 -13.42
CA GLN A 32 12.09 -15.58 -12.21
C GLN A 32 11.19 -16.06 -11.09
N THR A 33 11.72 -16.96 -10.25
CA THR A 33 11.19 -17.16 -8.91
C THR A 33 11.31 -15.82 -8.20
N VAL A 34 10.19 -15.13 -8.00
CA VAL A 34 10.16 -13.85 -7.30
C VAL A 34 10.24 -14.15 -5.81
N LEU A 35 11.38 -13.88 -5.20
CA LEU A 35 11.51 -13.85 -3.75
C LEU A 35 10.86 -12.55 -3.24
N LEU A 36 10.06 -12.67 -2.19
CA LEU A 36 9.48 -11.52 -1.52
C LEU A 36 10.38 -11.14 -0.35
N ASP A 37 10.73 -9.86 -0.27
CA ASP A 37 11.39 -9.33 0.92
C ASP A 37 10.43 -9.37 2.12
N THR A 38 11.01 -9.44 3.32
CA THR A 38 10.24 -9.42 4.57
C THR A 38 9.36 -8.17 4.64
N PRO A 39 8.09 -8.29 5.04
CA PRO A 39 7.23 -7.13 5.20
C PRO A 39 7.77 -6.20 6.29
N LEU A 40 7.59 -4.89 6.09
CA LEU A 40 7.89 -3.91 7.12
C LEU A 40 6.75 -3.89 8.14
N GLU A 41 7.06 -4.25 9.37
CA GLU A 41 6.11 -4.18 10.48
C GLU A 41 6.13 -2.77 11.08
N TYR A 42 4.94 -2.19 11.24
CA TYR A 42 4.75 -0.88 11.84
C TYR A 42 4.15 -1.01 13.24
N SER A 43 4.67 -0.25 14.20
CA SER A 43 4.00 -0.06 15.47
C SER A 43 2.80 0.89 15.32
N LEU A 44 1.98 0.99 16.37
CA LEU A 44 0.87 1.95 16.39
C LEU A 44 1.37 3.40 16.28
N ASP A 45 2.46 3.72 16.98
CA ASP A 45 3.05 5.06 16.98
C ASP A 45 3.59 5.42 15.60
N ASP A 46 4.30 4.50 14.95
CA ASP A 46 4.81 4.70 13.58
C ASP A 46 3.65 4.88 12.58
N CYS A 47 2.55 4.15 12.76
CA CYS A 47 1.36 4.33 11.92
C CYS A 47 0.75 5.72 12.09
N ILE A 48 0.69 6.22 13.32
CA ILE A 48 0.13 7.56 13.62
C ILE A 48 1.04 8.66 13.05
N GLU A 49 2.35 8.49 13.12
CA GLU A 49 3.31 9.43 12.54
C GLU A 49 3.26 9.44 11.01
N TYR A 50 3.00 8.29 10.39
CA TYR A 50 3.01 8.14 8.94
C TYR A 50 1.77 8.70 8.22
N ILE A 51 0.57 8.54 8.79
CA ILE A 51 -0.69 8.85 8.09
C ILE A 51 -0.85 10.31 7.68
N GLN A 52 -1.55 10.52 6.56
CA GLN A 52 -1.96 11.84 6.07
C GLN A 52 -3.41 12.22 6.43
N GLU A 53 -3.81 13.47 6.16
CA GLU A 53 -5.14 14.01 6.47
C GLU A 53 -6.31 13.22 5.83
N ASP A 54 -6.08 12.56 4.70
CA ASP A 54 -7.08 11.76 3.99
C ASP A 54 -6.99 10.25 4.27
N GLU A 55 -6.18 9.89 5.27
CA GLU A 55 -5.91 8.52 5.70
C GLU A 55 -6.35 8.29 7.14
N LEU A 56 -6.48 7.03 7.51
CA LEU A 56 -6.98 6.57 8.80
C LEU A 56 -6.18 5.35 9.24
N VAL A 57 -5.95 5.27 10.56
CA VAL A 57 -5.47 4.04 11.21
C VAL A 57 -6.67 3.29 11.77
N GLU A 58 -6.90 2.09 11.24
CA GLU A 58 -7.86 1.12 11.78
C GLU A 58 -7.18 0.30 12.87
N VAL A 59 -7.68 0.41 14.11
CA VAL A 59 -7.13 -0.30 15.27
C VAL A 59 -8.12 -1.35 15.74
N THR A 60 -7.64 -2.58 15.88
CA THR A 60 -8.36 -3.72 16.48
C THR A 60 -7.44 -4.38 17.50
N PRO A 61 -7.98 -5.15 18.48
CA PRO A 61 -7.13 -5.81 19.49
C PRO A 61 -6.06 -6.75 18.90
N ALA A 62 -6.31 -7.30 17.70
CA ALA A 62 -5.40 -8.23 17.03
C ALA A 62 -4.56 -7.60 15.92
N SER A 63 -4.90 -6.39 15.45
CA SER A 63 -4.23 -5.81 14.28
C SER A 63 -4.39 -4.30 14.16
N VAL A 64 -3.37 -3.66 13.62
CA VAL A 64 -3.34 -2.26 13.22
C VAL A 64 -3.17 -2.19 11.71
N ARG A 65 -4.00 -1.40 11.02
CA ARG A 65 -3.93 -1.22 9.57
C ARG A 65 -4.07 0.23 9.17
N MET A 66 -3.40 0.62 8.10
CA MET A 66 -3.57 1.94 7.49
C MET A 66 -4.54 1.86 6.30
N CYS A 67 -5.41 2.85 6.17
CA CYS A 67 -6.42 2.89 5.12
C CYS A 67 -6.69 4.32 4.63
N LYS A 68 -6.87 4.46 3.32
CA LYS A 68 -7.26 5.71 2.67
C LYS A 68 -8.77 5.87 2.69
N ASN A 69 -9.28 7.01 3.14
CA ASN A 69 -10.70 7.30 3.17
C ASN A 69 -11.10 8.25 2.04
N PRO A 70 -11.83 7.77 1.01
CA PRO A 70 -12.23 8.61 -0.11
C PRO A 70 -13.18 9.75 0.29
N LYS A 71 -13.80 9.71 1.48
CA LYS A 71 -14.64 10.80 2.00
C LYS A 71 -13.84 11.93 2.64
N LEU A 72 -12.61 11.65 3.10
CA LEU A 72 -11.69 12.64 3.70
C LEU A 72 -10.73 13.22 2.66
N ALA A 73 -10.57 12.57 1.51
CA ALA A 73 -9.85 13.12 0.38
C ALA A 73 -10.42 14.51 0.03
N LYS A 74 -9.56 15.54 0.09
CA LYS A 74 -9.93 16.91 -0.27
C LYS A 74 -10.59 16.87 -1.65
N LYS A 75 -11.90 17.17 -1.70
CA LYS A 75 -12.56 17.55 -2.95
C LYS A 75 -11.78 18.74 -3.48
N GLY A 76 -10.96 18.51 -4.51
CA GLY A 76 -10.33 19.60 -5.24
C GLY A 76 -11.39 20.64 -5.58
N ARG A 77 -11.08 21.90 -5.25
CA ARG A 77 -11.73 23.04 -5.89
C ARG A 77 -11.39 23.02 -7.38
#